data_AF-A0A1I2RYW5-F1
#
_entry.id   AF-A0A1I2RYW5-F1
#
_cell.length_a   1.000
_cell.length_b   1.000
_cell.length_c   1.000
_cell.angle_alpha   90.00
_cell.angle_beta   90.00
_cell.angle_gamma   90.00
#
_symmetry.space_group_name_H-M   'P 1'
#
loop_
_entity.id
_entity.type
_entity.pdbx_description
1 polymer ?
#
loop_
_entity_poly.entity_id
_entity_poly.type
_entity_poly.pdbx_seq_one_letter_code
_entity_poly.pdbx_strand_id
1 'polypeptide(L)' 'MNMRTEEEAEILMRPAKASLAVEGLRLSQKQERLVKKCLTGAITHKEFIKRALELSRHA' A
#
# COMPACT_ATOMS: atom_id res chain seq x y z
N MET A 1 -13.66 -3.18 12.47
CA MET A 1 -13.14 -3.29 11.09
C MET A 1 -12.48 -4.65 10.98
N ASN A 2 -12.96 -5.55 10.10
CA ASN A 2 -12.23 -6.80 9.81
C ASN A 2 -10.91 -6.43 9.15
N MET A 3 -9.81 -6.74 9.83
CA MET A 3 -8.46 -6.64 9.28
C MET A 3 -8.27 -7.76 8.27
N ARG A 4 -7.73 -7.43 7.10
CA ARG A 4 -7.54 -8.41 6.01
C ARG A 4 -6.34 -9.30 6.31
N THR A 5 -6.38 -10.56 5.85
CA THR A 5 -5.20 -11.42 5.87
C THR A 5 -4.15 -10.92 4.89
N GLU A 6 -2.96 -11.49 4.96
CA GLU A 6 -1.90 -11.18 3.99
C GLU A 6 -2.29 -11.58 2.56
N GLU A 7 -2.97 -12.71 2.37
CA GLU A 7 -3.44 -13.14 1.04
C GLU A 7 -4.52 -12.20 0.51
N GLU A 8 -5.48 -11.80 1.35
CA GLU A 8 -6.53 -10.86 0.95
C GLU A 8 -5.95 -9.50 0.55
N ALA A 9 -4.93 -9.01 1.27
CA ALA A 9 -4.24 -7.79 0.92
C ALA A 9 -3.52 -7.92 -0.44
N GLU A 10 -2.90 -9.07 -0.72
CA GLU A 10 -2.23 -9.31 -2.00
C GLU A 10 -3.21 -9.38 -3.18
N ILE A 11 -4.36 -10.04 -2.98
CA ILE A 11 -5.44 -10.13 -3.96
C ILE A 11 -5.93 -8.73 -4.34
N LEU A 12 -6.10 -7.83 -3.37
CA LEU A 12 -6.52 -6.44 -3.62
C LEU A 12 -5.41 -5.58 -4.24
N MET A 13 -4.15 -5.84 -3.90
CA MET A 13 -3.01 -5.10 -4.45
C MET A 13 -2.76 -5.44 -5.92
N ARG A 14 -3.02 -6.66 -6.38
CA ARG A 14 -2.83 -7.06 -7.79
C ARG A 14 -3.54 -6.15 -8.80
N PRO A 15 -4.88 -5.97 -8.76
CA PRO A 15 -5.58 -5.10 -9.71
C PRO A 15 -5.16 -3.64 -9.55
N ALA A 16 -4.94 -3.15 -8.33
CA ALA A 16 -4.46 -1.79 -8.10
C ALA A 16 -3.08 -1.52 -8.76
N LYS A 17 -2.15 -2.47 -8.66
CA LYS A 17 -0.85 -2.39 -9.35
C LYS A 17 -1.00 -2.44 -10.87
N ALA A 18 -1.92 -3.25 -11.38
CA ALA A 18 -2.19 -3.31 -12.82
C ALA A 18 -2.73 -1.96 -13.33
N SER A 19 -3.67 -1.34 -12.62
CA SER A 19 -4.17 -0.01 -12.96
C SER A 19 -3.07 1.05 -12.98
N LEU A 20 -2.19 1.05 -11.97
CA LEU A 20 -1.03 1.96 -11.95
C LEU A 20 -0.08 1.70 -13.13
N ALA A 21 0.16 0.41 -13.47
CA ALA A 21 1.04 0.05 -14.57
C ALA A 21 0.50 0.49 -15.94
N VAL A 22 -0.82 0.54 -16.11
CA VAL A 22 -1.46 1.10 -17.32
C VAL A 22 -1.09 2.58 -17.50
N GLU A 23 -0.96 3.32 -16.40
CA GLU A 23 -0.53 4.73 -16.39
C GLU A 23 1.01 4.90 -16.40
N GLY A 24 1.76 3.80 -16.55
CA GLY A 24 3.23 3.83 -16.50
C GLY A 24 3.80 4.00 -15.09
N LEU A 25 2.97 3.92 -14.05
CA LEU A 25 3.36 4.06 -12.66
C LEU A 25 3.68 2.69 -12.04
N ARG A 26 4.68 2.65 -11.16
CA ARG A 26 5.00 1.46 -10.37
C ARG A 26 5.26 1.82 -8.92
N LEU A 27 4.87 0.91 -8.03
CA LEU A 27 5.18 1.01 -6.61
C LEU A 27 6.56 0.38 -6.36
N SER A 28 7.37 1.06 -5.55
CA SER A 28 8.56 0.46 -4.94
C SER A 28 8.15 -0.55 -3.87
N GLN A 29 9.05 -1.50 -3.55
CA GLN A 29 8.81 -2.45 -2.46
C GLN A 29 8.50 -1.78 -1.11
N LYS A 30 9.06 -0.59 -0.85
CA LYS A 30 8.77 0.18 0.37
C LYS A 30 7.31 0.66 0.40
N GLN A 31 6.81 1.19 -0.72
CA GLN A 31 5.43 1.63 -0.85
C GLN A 31 4.46 0.45 -0.78
N GLU A 32 4.78 -0.67 -1.41
CA GLU A 32 3.95 -1.88 -1.35
C GLU A 32 3.80 -2.41 0.09
N ARG A 33 4.91 -2.50 0.82
CA ARG A 33 4.89 -2.90 2.24
C ARG A 33 4.06 -1.94 3.09
N LEU A 34 4.09 -0.64 2.79
CA LEU A 34 3.30 0.35 3.52
C LEU A 34 1.79 0.16 3.28
N VAL A 35 1.38 -0.08 2.03
CA VAL A 35 -0.02 -0.37 1.69
C VAL A 35 -0.48 -1.66 2.36
N LYS A 36 0.31 -2.73 2.29
CA LYS A 36 -0.02 -4.02 2.94
C LYS A 36 -0.24 -3.87 4.44
N LYS A 37 0.64 -3.14 5.14
CA LYS A 37 0.48 -2.84 6.58
C LYS A 37 -0.81 -2.11 6.92
N CYS A 38 -1.28 -1.21 6.04
CA CYS A 38 -2.55 -0.51 6.25
C CYS A 38 -3.75 -1.46 6.02
N LEU A 39 -3.67 -2.32 5.01
CA LEU A 39 -4.73 -3.28 4.68
C LEU A 39 -4.93 -4.36 5.75
N THR A 40 -3.83 -4.81 6.37
CA THR A 40 -3.85 -5.80 7.46
C THR A 40 -4.09 -5.17 8.84
N GLY A 41 -4.26 -3.85 8.92
CA GLY A 41 -4.48 -3.15 10.19
C GLY A 41 -3.26 -3.04 11.10
N ALA A 42 -2.06 -3.43 10.63
CA ALA A 42 -0.81 -3.25 11.37
C ALA A 42 -0.45 -1.77 11.60
N ILE A 43 -1.00 -0.86 10.79
CA ILE A 43 -0.95 0.59 11.01
C ILE A 43 -2.33 1.21 10.82
N THR A 44 -2.58 2.33 11.51
CA THR A 44 -3.80 3.11 11.29
C THR A 44 -3.71 3.89 9.98
N HIS A 45 -4.86 4.32 9.48
CA HIS A 45 -4.90 5.19 8.29
C HIS A 45 -4.11 6.49 8.49
N LYS A 46 -4.17 7.10 9.68
CA LYS A 46 -3.40 8.31 10.02
C LYS A 46 -1.90 8.08 9.91
N GLU A 47 -1.43 6.93 10.42
CA GLU A 47 -0.02 6.54 10.34
C GLU A 47 0.41 6.19 8.91
N PHE A 48 -0.49 5.58 8.13
CA PHE A 48 -0.28 5.35 6.70
C PHE A 48 -0.02 6.65 5.94
N ILE A 49 -0.88 7.66 6.12
CA ILE A 49 -0.74 8.97 5.45
C ILE A 49 0.57 9.65 5.84
N LYS A 50 0.93 9.64 7.13
CA LYS A 50 2.20 10.21 7.62
C LYS A 50 3.39 9.56 6.91
N ARG A 51 3.45 8.23 6.89
CA ARG A 51 4.56 7.48 6.28
C ARG A 51 4.59 7.61 4.76
N ALA A 52 3.43 7.70 4.11
CA ALA A 52 3.35 7.95 2.67
C ALA A 52 3.94 9.32 2.31
N LEU A 53 3.64 10.35 3.11
CA LEU A 53 4.22 11.68 2.94
C LEU A 53 5.74 11.69 3.15
N GLU A 54 6.22 11.00 4.18
CA GLU A 54 7.66 10.85 4.43
C GLU A 54 8.36 10.16 3.25
N LEU A 55 7.77 9.08 2.70
CA LEU A 55 8.31 8.42 1.51
C LEU A 55 8.34 9.34 0.29
N SER A 56 7.31 10.15 0.07
CA SER A 56 7.26 11.08 -1.08
C SER A 56 8.32 12.18 -1.02
N ARG A 57 8.79 12.55 0.18
CA ARG A 57 9.80 13.60 0.37
C ARG A 57 11.23 13.08 0.15
N HIS A 58 11.39 11.76 0.13
CA HIS A 58 12.67 11.07 -0.03
C HIS A 58 12.66 10.08 -1.21
N ALA A 59 11.71 10.24 -2.15
CA ALA A 59 11.51 9.40 -3.32
C ALA A 59 12.33 9.87 -4.53
#